data_AF-A0A2D6X2I3-F1
#
_entry.id   AF-A0A2D6X2I3-F1
#
_cell.length_a   1.000
_cell.length_b   1.000
_cell.length_c   1.000
_cell.angle_alpha   90.00
_cell.angle_beta   90.00
_cell.angle_gamma   90.00
#
_symmetry.space_group_name_H-M   'P 1'
#
loop_
_entity.id
_entity.type
_entity.pdbx_description
1 polymer ?
#
loop_
_entity_poly.entity_id
_entity_poly.type
_entity_poly.pdbx_seq_one_letter_code
_entity_poly.pdbx_strand_id
1 'polypeptide(L)'
;MKTRKPLSKEGKKKKAAYDKVYRKKNKEKIAANKHDYWEKNKEERTAYNVNYYQAHKEGIKKKTAAYYYNNHEAEMAKRKEYRKQPENIEKMRLHGVLYREENKEKRAAQIYKWAHDGRGKAWREANSDKISAAASKRRAIKKRAILPTTDFAQIKKFFALRDAMTEEFGEKYHVDHIIALENGGAHHQDNLRVITAKENLEKGYKYIPELGGVWADNNRAREFKKKHNIK
;
A
#
# COMPACT_ATOMS: atom_id res chain seq x y z
N MET A 1 -50.89 39.35 -21.31
CA MET A 1 -49.51 38.85 -21.46
C MET A 1 -49.41 37.99 -22.72
N LYS A 2 -48.57 38.33 -23.70
CA LYS A 2 -48.38 37.50 -24.91
C LYS A 2 -47.41 36.35 -24.58
N THR A 3 -47.93 35.13 -24.37
CA THR A 3 -47.09 33.93 -24.20
C THR A 3 -46.40 33.61 -25.53
N ARG A 4 -45.06 33.72 -25.58
CA ARG A 4 -44.27 33.35 -26.77
C ARG A 4 -44.44 31.87 -27.08
N LYS A 5 -44.93 31.54 -28.28
CA LYS A 5 -44.97 30.15 -28.78
C LYS A 5 -43.54 29.56 -28.83
N PRO A 6 -43.35 28.29 -28.41
CA PRO A 6 -42.04 27.65 -28.47
C PRO A 6 -41.57 27.46 -29.93
N LEU A 7 -40.27 27.63 -30.16
CA LEU A 7 -39.65 27.47 -31.48
C LEU A 7 -39.83 26.04 -32.02
N SER A 8 -40.13 25.92 -33.30
CA SER A 8 -40.14 24.63 -34.02
C SER A 8 -38.76 23.97 -34.00
N LYS A 9 -38.69 22.66 -34.27
CA LYS A 9 -37.43 21.90 -34.32
C LYS A 9 -36.41 22.54 -35.28
N GLU A 10 -36.89 23.06 -36.41
CA GLU A 10 -36.06 23.76 -37.39
C GLU A 10 -35.66 25.17 -36.92
N GLY A 11 -36.56 25.90 -36.25
CA GLY A 11 -36.24 27.17 -35.61
C GLY A 11 -35.17 27.04 -34.52
N LYS A 12 -35.20 25.96 -33.74
CA LYS A 12 -34.16 25.63 -32.74
C LYS A 12 -32.81 25.38 -33.41
N LYS A 13 -32.77 24.65 -34.53
CA LYS A 13 -31.53 24.40 -35.29
C LYS A 13 -30.94 25.70 -35.86
N LYS A 14 -31.78 26.54 -36.49
CA LYS A 14 -31.35 27.84 -37.05
C LYS A 14 -30.81 28.77 -35.96
N LYS A 15 -31.49 28.84 -34.80
CA LYS A 15 -31.01 29.59 -33.63
C LYS A 15 -29.67 29.07 -33.10
N ALA A 16 -29.50 27.75 -32.98
CA ALA A 16 -28.25 27.16 -32.51
C ALA A 16 -27.07 27.45 -33.46
N ALA A 17 -27.30 27.39 -34.77
CA ALA A 17 -26.30 27.75 -35.78
C ALA A 17 -25.89 29.24 -35.67
N TYR A 18 -26.87 30.14 -35.54
CA TYR A 18 -26.63 31.56 -35.31
C TYR A 18 -25.85 31.80 -34.01
N ASP A 19 -26.30 31.22 -32.89
CA ASP A 19 -25.67 31.37 -31.58
C ASP A 19 -24.20 30.89 -31.61
N LYS A 20 -23.90 29.82 -32.38
CA LYS A 20 -22.53 29.30 -32.57
C LYS A 20 -21.64 30.32 -33.29
N VAL A 21 -22.12 30.91 -34.39
CA VAL A 21 -21.38 31.94 -35.14
C VAL A 21 -21.19 33.20 -34.28
N TYR A 22 -22.23 33.63 -33.58
CA TYR A 22 -22.18 34.78 -32.69
C TYR A 22 -21.18 34.60 -31.55
N ARG A 23 -21.21 33.44 -30.85
CA ARG A 23 -20.25 33.13 -29.77
C ARG A 23 -18.82 33.07 -30.26
N LYS A 24 -18.58 32.58 -31.48
CA LYS A 24 -17.24 32.53 -32.07
C LYS A 24 -16.72 33.94 -32.37
N LYS A 25 -17.53 34.79 -33.02
CA LYS A 25 -17.16 36.18 -33.36
C LYS A 25 -16.99 37.07 -32.12
N ASN A 26 -17.71 36.80 -31.03
CA ASN A 26 -17.69 37.62 -29.82
C ASN A 26 -16.98 36.93 -28.63
N LYS A 27 -16.11 35.95 -28.89
CA LYS A 27 -15.52 35.09 -27.85
C LYS A 27 -14.83 35.90 -26.75
N GLU A 28 -14.01 36.88 -27.13
CA GLU A 28 -13.25 37.72 -26.19
C GLU A 28 -14.15 38.65 -25.39
N LYS A 29 -15.09 39.34 -26.05
CA LYS A 29 -16.09 40.19 -25.38
C LYS A 29 -16.97 39.40 -24.41
N ILE A 30 -17.38 38.19 -24.78
CA ILE A 30 -18.15 37.30 -23.89
C ILE A 30 -17.30 36.85 -22.71
N ALA A 31 -16.00 36.56 -22.91
CA ALA A 31 -15.09 36.17 -21.84
C ALA A 31 -14.84 37.33 -20.86
N ALA A 32 -14.56 38.54 -21.36
CA ALA A 32 -14.39 39.74 -20.55
C ALA A 32 -15.66 40.04 -19.72
N ASN A 33 -16.83 40.06 -20.35
CA ASN A 33 -18.09 40.26 -19.64
C ASN A 33 -18.35 39.18 -18.57
N LYS A 34 -17.98 37.93 -18.83
CA LYS A 34 -18.09 36.84 -17.84
C LYS A 34 -17.13 37.02 -16.67
N HIS A 35 -15.90 37.45 -16.96
CA HIS A 35 -14.89 37.74 -15.95
C HIS A 35 -15.34 38.90 -15.05
N ASP A 36 -15.76 40.02 -15.65
CA ASP A 36 -16.24 41.21 -14.91
C ASP A 36 -17.49 40.89 -14.09
N TYR A 37 -18.40 40.09 -14.64
CA TYR A 37 -19.55 39.60 -13.90
C TYR A 37 -19.12 38.70 -12.74
N TRP A 38 -18.15 37.79 -12.95
CA TRP A 38 -17.66 36.93 -11.88
C TRP A 38 -16.99 37.75 -10.78
N GLU A 39 -16.09 38.67 -11.10
CA GLU A 39 -15.40 39.54 -10.13
C GLU A 39 -16.37 40.34 -9.27
N LYS A 40 -17.38 40.97 -9.89
CA LYS A 40 -18.40 41.76 -9.17
C LYS A 40 -19.30 40.92 -8.27
N ASN A 41 -19.41 39.61 -8.51
CA ASN A 41 -20.35 38.73 -7.81
C ASN A 41 -19.65 37.56 -7.09
N LYS A 42 -18.31 37.52 -7.03
CA LYS A 42 -17.57 36.35 -6.54
C LYS A 42 -17.83 36.08 -5.06
N GLU A 43 -17.96 37.14 -4.27
CA GLU A 43 -18.20 37.04 -2.82
C GLU A 43 -19.62 36.56 -2.54
N GLU A 44 -20.62 37.18 -3.17
CA GLU A 44 -22.03 36.77 -3.05
C GLU A 44 -22.24 35.33 -3.54
N ARG A 45 -21.63 34.95 -4.67
CA ARG A 45 -21.69 33.56 -5.18
C ARG A 45 -20.99 32.57 -4.27
N THR A 46 -19.88 32.96 -3.66
CA THR A 46 -19.18 32.08 -2.71
C THR A 46 -20.03 31.88 -1.46
N ALA A 47 -20.59 32.95 -0.90
CA ALA A 47 -21.51 32.89 0.23
C ALA A 47 -22.75 32.04 -0.09
N TYR A 48 -23.36 32.25 -1.26
CA TYR A 48 -24.47 31.44 -1.75
C TYR A 48 -24.10 29.96 -1.86
N ASN A 49 -22.96 29.64 -2.47
CA ASN A 49 -22.51 28.25 -2.63
C ASN A 49 -22.22 27.57 -1.30
N VAL A 50 -21.64 28.29 -0.34
CA VAL A 50 -21.42 27.79 1.03
C VAL A 50 -22.76 27.48 1.69
N ASN A 51 -23.69 28.43 1.66
CA ASN A 51 -25.03 28.27 2.27
C ASN A 51 -25.82 27.13 1.60
N TYR A 52 -25.79 27.06 0.27
CA TYR A 52 -26.41 25.98 -0.50
C TYR A 52 -25.78 24.62 -0.15
N TYR A 53 -24.45 24.53 -0.10
CA TYR A 53 -23.78 23.31 0.30
C TYR A 53 -24.14 22.90 1.72
N GLN A 54 -24.21 23.82 2.67
CA GLN A 54 -24.62 23.53 4.04
C GLN A 54 -26.07 23.04 4.11
N ALA A 55 -27.00 23.74 3.47
CA ALA A 55 -28.42 23.39 3.46
C ALA A 55 -28.72 22.05 2.76
N HIS A 56 -27.89 21.66 1.79
CA HIS A 56 -28.08 20.45 0.98
C HIS A 56 -26.99 19.39 1.17
N LYS A 57 -26.14 19.53 2.20
CA LYS A 57 -24.94 18.71 2.42
C LYS A 57 -25.23 17.22 2.39
N GLU A 58 -26.28 16.80 3.07
CA GLU A 58 -26.65 15.38 3.18
C GLU A 58 -27.17 14.82 1.84
N GLY A 59 -27.95 15.60 1.09
CA GLY A 59 -28.39 15.21 -0.25
C GLY A 59 -27.24 15.15 -1.26
N ILE A 60 -26.29 16.08 -1.17
CA ILE A 60 -25.07 16.10 -2.00
C ILE A 60 -24.21 14.88 -1.66
N LYS A 61 -23.92 14.63 -0.38
CA LYS A 61 -23.17 13.45 0.05
C LYS A 61 -23.81 12.15 -0.43
N LYS A 62 -25.13 12.00 -0.27
CA LYS A 62 -25.86 10.80 -0.72
C LYS A 62 -25.73 10.59 -2.22
N LYS A 63 -25.88 11.66 -3.02
CA LYS A 63 -25.68 11.60 -4.48
C LYS A 63 -24.24 11.28 -4.86
N THR A 64 -23.25 11.91 -4.21
CA THR A 64 -21.84 11.66 -4.45
C THR A 64 -21.44 10.22 -4.07
N ALA A 65 -21.95 9.70 -2.96
CA ALA A 65 -21.71 8.32 -2.53
C ALA A 65 -22.32 7.33 -3.52
N ALA A 66 -23.57 7.54 -3.96
CA ALA A 66 -24.21 6.70 -4.97
C ALA A 66 -23.46 6.73 -6.31
N TYR A 67 -23.03 7.93 -6.75
CA TYR A 67 -22.20 8.05 -7.96
C TYR A 67 -20.88 7.31 -7.81
N TYR A 68 -20.18 7.48 -6.68
CA TYR A 68 -18.92 6.80 -6.43
C TYR A 68 -19.11 5.28 -6.43
N TYR A 69 -20.09 4.75 -5.70
CA TYR A 69 -20.37 3.31 -5.66
C TYR A 69 -20.64 2.74 -7.06
N ASN A 70 -21.51 3.39 -7.82
CA ASN A 70 -21.89 2.93 -9.17
C ASN A 70 -20.77 3.08 -10.22
N ASN A 71 -19.78 3.94 -9.99
CA ASN A 71 -18.68 4.18 -10.93
C ASN A 71 -17.32 3.74 -10.39
N HIS A 72 -17.27 3.17 -9.18
CA HIS A 72 -16.03 2.87 -8.48
C HIS A 72 -15.15 1.95 -9.31
N GLU A 73 -15.72 0.84 -9.80
CA GLU A 73 -14.98 -0.14 -10.58
C GLU A 73 -14.49 0.43 -11.91
N ALA A 74 -15.35 1.16 -12.64
CA ALA A 74 -14.98 1.78 -13.90
C ALA A 74 -13.86 2.82 -13.73
N GLU A 75 -13.92 3.63 -12.67
CA GLU A 75 -12.88 4.61 -12.34
C GLU A 75 -11.57 3.94 -11.90
N MET A 76 -11.66 2.87 -11.11
CA MET A 76 -10.48 2.09 -10.71
C MET A 76 -9.83 1.39 -11.91
N ALA A 77 -10.63 0.87 -12.85
CA ALA A 77 -10.15 0.27 -14.09
C ALA A 77 -9.43 1.32 -14.97
N LYS A 78 -10.02 2.50 -15.17
CA LYS A 78 -9.39 3.61 -15.89
C LYS A 78 -8.08 4.05 -15.23
N ARG A 79 -8.07 4.21 -13.90
CA ARG A 79 -6.86 4.56 -13.14
C ARG A 79 -5.78 3.50 -13.27
N LYS A 80 -6.15 2.22 -13.25
CA LYS A 80 -5.22 1.11 -13.44
C LYS A 80 -4.60 1.17 -14.83
N GLU A 81 -5.41 1.42 -15.86
CA GLU A 81 -4.93 1.51 -17.24
C GLU A 81 -4.03 2.72 -17.45
N TYR A 82 -4.42 3.89 -16.93
CA TYR A 82 -3.61 5.10 -16.93
C TYR A 82 -2.22 4.85 -16.31
N ARG A 83 -2.13 4.11 -15.20
CA ARG A 83 -0.87 3.79 -14.51
C ARG A 83 0.02 2.79 -15.23
N LYS A 84 -0.48 2.04 -16.22
CA LYS A 84 0.34 1.10 -17.01
C LYS A 84 1.05 1.79 -18.17
N GLN A 85 0.54 2.92 -18.62
CA GLN A 85 1.10 3.66 -19.74
C GLN A 85 2.50 4.19 -19.38
N PRO A 86 3.56 3.90 -20.17
CA PRO A 86 4.95 4.23 -19.83
C PRO A 86 5.18 5.71 -19.48
N GLU A 87 4.54 6.63 -20.22
CA GLU A 87 4.63 8.07 -20.01
C GLU A 87 4.04 8.51 -18.66
N ASN A 88 3.00 7.83 -18.19
CA ASN A 88 2.38 8.14 -16.89
C ASN A 88 3.16 7.49 -15.74
N ILE A 89 3.72 6.30 -15.96
CA ILE A 89 4.68 5.69 -15.02
C ILE A 89 5.84 6.65 -14.78
N GLU A 90 6.39 7.23 -15.86
CA GLU A 90 7.51 8.15 -15.75
C GLU A 90 7.12 9.46 -15.06
N LYS A 91 5.98 10.05 -15.43
CA LYS A 91 5.43 11.22 -14.72
C LYS A 91 5.24 10.96 -13.22
N MET A 92 4.71 9.79 -12.84
CA MET A 92 4.52 9.42 -11.44
C MET A 92 5.84 9.24 -10.69
N ARG A 93 6.85 8.64 -11.35
CA ARG A 93 8.19 8.49 -10.77
C ARG A 93 8.85 9.84 -10.55
N LEU A 94 8.83 10.71 -11.57
CA LEU A 94 9.37 12.05 -11.51
C LEU A 94 8.70 12.87 -10.41
N HIS A 95 7.36 12.87 -10.38
CA HIS A 95 6.61 13.51 -9.30
C HIS A 95 7.02 12.97 -7.93
N GLY A 96 7.20 11.65 -7.80
CA GLY A 96 7.66 11.03 -6.56
C GLY A 96 9.07 11.48 -6.16
N VAL A 97 9.98 11.69 -7.11
CA VAL A 97 11.33 12.23 -6.86
C VAL A 97 11.24 13.68 -6.40
N LEU A 98 10.55 14.54 -7.16
CA LEU A 98 10.39 15.96 -6.84
C LEU A 98 9.76 16.16 -5.46
N TYR A 99 8.69 15.41 -5.17
CA TYR A 99 8.04 15.48 -3.86
C TYR A 99 8.99 15.11 -2.72
N ARG A 100 9.82 14.05 -2.90
CA ARG A 100 10.80 13.65 -1.88
C ARG A 100 11.88 14.70 -1.66
N GLU A 101 12.31 15.37 -2.73
CA GLU A 101 13.34 16.41 -2.67
C GLU A 101 12.79 17.67 -1.98
N GLU A 102 11.65 18.17 -2.45
CA GLU A 102 10.98 19.35 -1.89
C GLU A 102 10.58 19.17 -0.42
N ASN A 103 10.22 17.93 -0.03
CA ASN A 103 9.77 17.62 1.33
C ASN A 103 10.82 16.85 2.15
N LYS A 104 12.11 16.90 1.77
CA LYS A 104 13.17 16.14 2.46
C LYS A 104 13.24 16.46 3.95
N GLU A 105 13.11 17.74 4.30
CA GLU A 105 13.21 18.22 5.68
C GLU A 105 11.99 17.81 6.51
N LYS A 106 10.78 17.96 5.94
CA LYS A 106 9.55 17.48 6.57
C LYS A 106 9.60 15.97 6.82
N ARG A 107 10.12 15.20 5.88
CA ARG A 107 10.30 13.75 6.02
C ARG A 107 11.34 13.42 7.09
N ALA A 108 12.47 14.12 7.12
CA ALA A 108 13.48 13.96 8.15
C ALA A 108 12.93 14.28 9.54
N ALA A 109 12.18 15.37 9.68
CA ALA A 109 11.52 15.76 10.93
C ALA A 109 10.48 14.71 11.39
N GLN A 110 9.70 14.14 10.47
CA GLN A 110 8.77 13.05 10.78
C GLN A 110 9.49 11.78 11.25
N ILE A 111 10.58 11.40 10.59
CA ILE A 111 11.41 10.24 10.97
C ILE A 111 12.02 10.48 12.35
N TYR A 112 12.59 11.66 12.57
CA TYR A 112 13.14 12.07 13.86
C TYR A 112 12.08 12.00 14.96
N LYS A 113 10.90 12.59 14.73
CA LYS A 113 9.78 12.53 15.67
C LYS A 113 9.43 11.08 16.02
N TRP A 114 9.23 10.23 15.02
CA TRP A 114 8.89 8.82 15.24
C TRP A 114 9.98 8.03 15.99
N ALA A 115 11.25 8.38 15.80
CA ALA A 115 12.36 7.77 16.50
C ALA A 115 12.44 8.19 17.99
N HIS A 116 12.08 9.44 18.29
CA HIS A 116 12.27 10.04 19.62
C HIS A 116 10.99 10.15 20.47
N ASP A 117 9.80 10.04 19.87
CA ASP A 117 8.52 10.17 20.58
C ASP A 117 8.07 8.88 21.32
N GLY A 118 8.94 7.87 21.39
CA GLY A 118 8.67 6.61 22.06
C GLY A 118 7.70 5.67 21.31
N ARG A 119 6.91 6.15 20.35
CA ARG A 119 5.97 5.32 19.57
C ARG A 119 6.71 4.29 18.75
N GLY A 120 7.89 4.65 18.21
CA GLY A 120 8.76 3.69 17.52
C GLY A 120 9.25 2.56 18.43
N LYS A 121 9.56 2.84 19.70
CA LYS A 121 9.96 1.83 20.70
C LYS A 121 8.77 0.93 21.06
N ALA A 122 7.64 1.54 21.46
CA ALA A 122 6.43 0.81 21.82
C ALA A 122 5.91 -0.09 20.69
N TRP A 123 5.96 0.41 19.44
CA TRP A 123 5.59 -0.41 18.28
C TRP A 123 6.52 -1.59 18.09
N ARG A 124 7.84 -1.43 18.26
CA ARG A 124 8.80 -2.54 18.13
C ARG A 124 8.63 -3.60 19.21
N GLU A 125 8.33 -3.19 20.43
CA GLU A 125 8.05 -4.11 21.55
C GLU A 125 6.76 -4.88 21.30
N ALA A 126 5.68 -4.18 20.94
CA ALA A 126 4.37 -4.79 20.63
C ALA A 126 4.34 -5.61 19.33
N ASN A 127 5.33 -5.46 18.44
CA ASN A 127 5.41 -6.17 17.15
C ASN A 127 6.74 -6.93 17.00
N SER A 128 7.33 -7.35 18.12
CA SER A 128 8.61 -8.05 18.16
C SER A 128 8.57 -9.38 17.37
N ASP A 129 7.41 -10.04 17.36
CA ASP A 129 7.07 -11.21 16.54
C ASP A 129 7.26 -10.93 15.03
N LYS A 130 6.67 -9.83 14.54
CA LYS A 130 6.73 -9.44 13.12
C LYS A 130 8.14 -9.07 12.71
N ILE A 131 8.87 -8.37 13.59
CA ILE A 131 10.26 -7.99 13.34
C ILE A 131 11.14 -9.24 13.27
N SER A 132 10.98 -10.18 14.20
CA SER A 132 11.73 -11.45 14.22
C SER A 132 11.44 -12.29 12.97
N ALA A 133 10.16 -12.44 12.60
CA ALA A 133 9.76 -13.15 11.39
C ALA A 133 10.33 -12.50 10.12
N ALA A 134 10.27 -11.17 10.01
CA ALA A 134 10.85 -10.43 8.89
C ALA A 134 12.38 -10.59 8.81
N ALA A 135 13.08 -10.52 9.95
CA ALA A 135 14.52 -10.74 10.03
C ALA A 135 14.90 -12.17 9.62
N SER A 136 14.14 -13.17 10.06
CA SER A 136 14.33 -14.58 9.67
C SER A 136 14.16 -14.77 8.17
N LYS A 137 13.06 -14.24 7.60
CA LYS A 137 12.80 -14.26 6.16
C LYS A 137 13.91 -13.60 5.35
N ARG A 138 14.38 -12.43 5.78
CA ARG A 138 15.49 -11.72 5.11
C ARG A 138 16.77 -12.56 5.08
N ARG A 139 17.13 -13.21 6.20
CA ARG A 139 18.30 -14.11 6.26
C ARG A 139 18.16 -15.28 5.29
N ALA A 140 16.97 -15.88 5.22
CA ALA A 140 16.69 -16.97 4.29
C ALA A 140 16.80 -16.56 2.82
N ILE A 141 16.27 -15.38 2.45
CA ILE A 141 16.39 -14.82 1.09
C ILE A 141 17.87 -14.64 0.72
N LYS A 142 18.66 -14.00 1.60
CA LYS A 142 20.10 -13.77 1.35
C LYS A 142 20.87 -15.07 1.07
N LYS A 143 20.42 -16.18 1.67
CA LYS A 143 21.03 -17.50 1.53
C LYS A 143 20.36 -18.39 0.48
N ARG A 144 19.35 -17.90 -0.24
CA ARG A 144 18.55 -18.68 -1.19
C ARG A 144 18.00 -19.96 -0.55
N ALA A 145 17.48 -19.84 0.67
CA ALA A 145 17.00 -20.96 1.47
C ALA A 145 15.47 -21.07 1.50
N ILE A 146 14.75 -20.35 0.63
CA ILE A 146 13.28 -20.40 0.54
C ILE A 146 12.92 -21.34 -0.60
N LEU A 147 12.07 -22.32 -0.31
CA LEU A 147 11.57 -23.26 -1.30
C LEU A 147 10.23 -22.74 -1.87
N PRO A 148 9.85 -23.13 -3.11
CA PRO A 148 8.54 -22.77 -3.67
C PRO A 148 7.36 -23.29 -2.83
N THR A 149 7.55 -24.39 -2.11
CA THR A 149 6.57 -25.02 -1.22
C THR A 149 6.45 -24.36 0.16
N THR A 150 7.28 -23.34 0.44
CA THR A 150 7.26 -22.64 1.72
C THR A 150 5.94 -21.90 1.93
N ASP A 151 5.23 -22.24 3.01
CA ASP A 151 4.01 -21.57 3.43
C ASP A 151 4.30 -20.59 4.59
N PHE A 152 4.30 -19.29 4.26
CA PHE A 152 4.52 -18.24 5.25
C PHE A 152 3.38 -18.12 6.28
N ALA A 153 2.16 -18.54 5.95
CA ALA A 153 1.05 -18.53 6.91
C ALA A 153 1.24 -19.58 7.99
N GLN A 154 1.72 -20.77 7.62
CA GLN A 154 2.09 -21.81 8.59
C GLN A 154 3.30 -21.41 9.44
N ILE A 155 4.33 -20.83 8.83
CA ILE A 155 5.49 -20.29 9.56
C ILE A 155 5.05 -19.26 10.62
N LYS A 156 4.07 -18.40 10.29
CA LYS A 156 3.53 -17.43 11.25
C LYS A 156 2.90 -18.09 12.48
N LYS A 157 2.29 -19.29 12.33
CA LYS A 157 1.72 -20.04 13.46
C LYS A 157 2.78 -20.47 14.46
N PHE A 158 3.99 -20.83 14.01
CA PHE A 158 5.10 -21.16 14.93
C PHE A 158 5.57 -19.96 15.77
N PHE A 159 5.57 -18.75 15.19
CA PHE A 159 5.89 -17.54 15.94
C PHE A 159 4.81 -17.23 16.99
N ALA A 160 3.53 -17.43 16.65
CA ALA A 160 2.43 -17.29 17.60
C ALA A 160 2.50 -18.35 18.71
N LEU A 161 2.83 -19.60 18.37
CA LEU A 161 3.01 -20.69 19.33
C LEU A 161 4.17 -20.41 20.30
N ARG A 162 5.29 -19.89 19.79
CA ARG A 162 6.42 -19.44 20.62
C ARG A 162 5.98 -18.40 21.65
N ASP A 163 5.19 -17.42 21.23
CA ASP A 163 4.73 -16.36 22.14
C ASP A 163 3.78 -16.93 23.20
N ALA A 164 2.84 -17.79 22.81
CA ALA A 164 1.95 -18.49 23.75
C ALA A 164 2.74 -19.34 24.76
N MET A 165 3.73 -20.11 24.32
CA MET A 165 4.60 -20.92 25.20
C MET A 165 5.44 -20.04 26.13
N THR A 166 5.90 -18.88 25.66
CA THR A 166 6.67 -17.94 26.49
C THR A 166 5.81 -17.30 27.58
N GLU A 167 4.54 -17.03 27.28
CA GLU A 167 3.58 -16.48 28.23
C GLU A 167 3.11 -17.53 29.24
N GLU A 168 2.87 -18.77 28.80
CA GLU A 168 2.36 -19.86 29.63
C GLU A 168 3.40 -20.40 30.62
N PHE A 169 4.64 -20.64 30.16
CA PHE A 169 5.68 -21.27 30.98
C PHE A 169 6.58 -20.24 31.68
N GLY A 170 6.47 -18.95 31.37
CA GLY A 170 7.32 -17.89 31.92
C GLY A 170 8.80 -17.98 31.49
N GLU A 171 9.14 -18.90 30.60
CA GLU A 171 10.48 -19.09 30.05
C GLU A 171 10.53 -18.63 28.58
N LYS A 172 11.66 -18.11 28.13
CA LYS A 172 11.79 -17.58 26.77
C LYS A 172 11.90 -18.71 25.74
N TYR A 173 11.01 -18.75 24.76
CA TYR A 173 11.10 -19.67 23.62
C TYR A 173 11.60 -18.99 22.35
N HIS A 174 12.21 -19.76 21.45
CA HIS A 174 12.63 -19.34 20.12
C HIS A 174 12.04 -20.24 19.04
N VAL A 175 11.86 -19.70 17.83
CA VAL A 175 11.61 -20.49 16.63
C VAL A 175 12.97 -20.84 16.03
N ASP A 176 13.32 -22.11 16.08
CA ASP A 176 14.58 -22.68 15.61
C ASP A 176 14.39 -23.37 14.26
N HIS A 177 15.44 -23.36 13.43
CA HIS A 177 15.48 -24.18 12.23
C HIS A 177 16.10 -25.53 12.58
N ILE A 178 15.38 -26.64 12.43
CA ILE A 178 15.86 -28.00 12.74
C ILE A 178 17.23 -28.22 12.08
N ILE A 179 17.31 -28.00 10.77
CA ILE A 179 18.56 -27.83 10.03
C ILE A 179 18.86 -26.34 9.92
N ALA A 180 19.97 -25.90 10.51
CA ALA A 180 20.36 -24.50 10.50
C ALA A 180 20.54 -23.95 9.07
N LEU A 181 20.16 -22.69 8.86
CA LEU A 181 20.35 -22.00 7.58
C LEU A 181 21.83 -21.95 7.14
N GLU A 182 22.79 -22.00 8.08
CA GLU A 182 24.22 -22.03 7.75
C GLU A 182 24.68 -23.35 7.16
N ASN A 183 24.07 -24.46 7.58
CA ASN A 183 24.35 -25.78 7.02
C ASN A 183 23.62 -26.00 5.69
N GLY A 184 22.75 -25.07 5.28
CA GLY A 184 21.91 -25.22 4.09
C GLY A 184 20.51 -25.75 4.37
N GLY A 185 20.00 -25.63 5.61
CA GLY A 185 18.58 -25.88 5.88
C GLY A 185 17.65 -24.88 5.19
N ALA A 186 16.43 -25.30 4.88
CA ALA A 186 15.40 -24.46 4.28
C ALA A 186 14.65 -23.62 5.32
N HIS A 187 14.22 -22.43 4.95
CA HIS A 187 13.19 -21.69 5.70
C HIS A 187 11.82 -22.19 5.27
N HIS A 188 11.44 -23.36 5.79
CA HIS A 188 10.23 -24.10 5.47
C HIS A 188 9.50 -24.48 6.76
N GLN A 189 8.17 -24.59 6.73
CA GLN A 189 7.35 -24.96 7.89
C GLN A 189 7.83 -26.26 8.55
N ASP A 190 8.19 -27.27 7.77
CA ASP A 190 8.67 -28.58 8.27
C ASP A 190 10.13 -28.57 8.74
N ASN A 191 10.84 -27.44 8.57
CA ASN A 191 12.18 -27.25 9.11
C ASN A 191 12.18 -26.29 10.31
N LEU A 192 11.02 -25.92 10.85
CA LEU A 192 10.91 -25.05 12.01
C LEU A 192 10.37 -25.81 13.22
N ARG A 193 10.87 -25.46 14.40
CA ARG A 193 10.38 -25.95 15.69
C ARG A 193 10.40 -24.83 16.73
N VAL A 194 9.53 -24.93 17.73
CA VAL A 194 9.57 -24.07 18.92
C VAL A 194 10.36 -24.82 19.99
N ILE A 195 11.43 -24.21 20.49
CA ILE A 195 12.27 -24.76 21.57
C ILE A 195 12.64 -23.67 22.56
N THR A 196 13.09 -24.06 23.75
CA THR A 196 13.52 -23.07 24.75
C THR A 196 14.74 -22.30 24.24
N ALA A 197 14.88 -21.05 24.69
CA ALA A 197 16.01 -20.21 24.30
C ALA A 197 17.34 -20.83 24.72
N LYS A 198 17.37 -21.52 25.86
CA LYS A 198 18.55 -22.22 26.38
C LYS A 198 18.99 -23.36 25.46
N GLU A 199 18.07 -24.27 25.12
CA GLU A 199 18.37 -25.39 24.21
C GLU A 199 18.80 -24.89 22.82
N ASN A 200 18.19 -23.82 22.32
CA ASN A 200 18.55 -23.24 21.03
C ASN A 200 20.00 -22.72 21.03
N LEU A 201 20.45 -22.10 22.12
CA LEU A 201 21.80 -21.58 22.26
C LEU A 201 22.83 -22.71 22.36
N GLU A 202 22.53 -23.78 23.10
CA GLU A 202 23.39 -24.96 23.25
C GLU A 202 23.51 -25.77 21.95
N LYS A 203 22.42 -25.85 21.18
CA LYS A 203 22.39 -26.48 19.85
C LYS A 203 23.24 -25.70 18.85
N GLY A 204 23.06 -24.39 18.77
CA GLY A 204 23.71 -23.56 17.75
C GLY A 204 23.42 -24.05 16.33
N TYR A 205 24.46 -24.36 15.56
CA TYR A 205 24.35 -24.88 14.19
C TYR A 205 24.53 -26.40 14.09
N LYS A 206 24.51 -27.15 15.20
CA LYS A 206 24.68 -28.61 15.16
C LYS A 206 23.53 -29.26 14.37
N TYR A 207 23.89 -30.18 13.48
CA TYR A 207 22.92 -31.00 12.74
C TYR A 207 22.66 -32.29 13.53
N ILE A 208 21.39 -32.54 13.86
CA ILE A 208 20.93 -33.72 14.59
C ILE A 208 20.00 -34.49 13.63
N PRO A 209 20.46 -35.60 13.01
CA PRO A 209 19.69 -36.31 11.98
C PRO A 209 18.33 -36.82 12.46
N GLU A 210 18.23 -37.22 13.72
CA GLU A 210 17.02 -37.79 14.34
C GLU A 210 15.83 -36.84 14.35
N LEU A 211 16.09 -35.52 14.37
CA LEU A 211 15.04 -34.50 14.35
C LEU A 211 14.47 -34.25 12.94
N GLY A 212 15.07 -34.83 11.90
CA GLY A 212 14.67 -34.64 10.51
C GLY A 212 14.96 -33.22 9.99
N GLY A 213 13.96 -32.61 9.35
CA GLY A 213 14.02 -31.28 8.75
C GLY A 213 14.24 -31.27 7.23
N VAL A 214 14.15 -30.07 6.64
CA VAL A 214 14.16 -29.88 5.19
C VAL A 214 15.41 -29.10 4.75
N TRP A 215 16.11 -29.64 3.75
CA TRP A 215 17.25 -28.99 3.12
C TRP A 215 16.80 -27.97 2.06
N ALA A 216 17.54 -26.87 1.93
CA ALA A 216 17.36 -25.92 0.83
C ALA A 216 18.03 -26.42 -0.45
N ASP A 217 17.54 -25.95 -1.60
CA ASP A 217 18.25 -26.14 -2.88
C ASP A 217 19.31 -25.04 -3.08
N ASN A 218 20.37 -25.09 -2.28
CA ASN A 218 21.50 -24.18 -2.39
C ASN A 218 22.84 -24.91 -2.28
N ASN A 219 23.92 -24.24 -2.71
CA ASN A 219 25.26 -24.83 -2.70
C ASN A 219 25.71 -25.24 -1.29
N ARG A 220 25.31 -24.49 -0.26
CA ARG A 220 25.64 -24.81 1.15
C ARG A 220 25.09 -26.18 1.56
N ALA A 221 23.84 -26.48 1.21
CA ALA A 221 23.22 -27.77 1.50
C ALA A 221 23.99 -28.91 0.82
N ARG A 222 24.38 -28.74 -0.45
CA ARG A 222 25.13 -29.74 -1.21
C ARG A 222 26.52 -29.99 -0.61
N GLU A 223 27.24 -28.92 -0.27
CA GLU A 223 28.57 -29.00 0.36
C GLU A 223 28.50 -29.65 1.74
N PHE A 224 27.52 -29.28 2.56
CA PHE A 224 27.35 -29.85 3.89
C PHE A 224 27.01 -31.33 3.81
N LYS A 225 26.08 -31.72 2.95
CA LYS A 225 25.72 -33.13 2.72
C LYS A 225 26.93 -33.95 2.27
N LYS A 226 27.73 -33.44 1.33
CA LYS A 226 28.95 -34.10 0.85
C LYS A 226 29.98 -34.28 1.98
N LYS A 227 30.20 -33.24 2.79
CA LYS A 227 31.17 -33.28 3.89
C LYS A 227 30.78 -34.28 4.98
N HIS A 228 29.49 -34.42 5.24
CA HIS A 228 28.97 -35.28 6.31
C HIS A 228 28.42 -36.62 5.81
N ASN A 229 28.67 -36.95 4.54
CA ASN A 229 28.22 -38.19 3.88
C ASN A 229 26.72 -38.46 4.02
N ILE A 230 25.93 -37.38 4.00
CA ILE A 230 24.46 -37.41 4.10
C ILE A 230 23.90 -37.63 2.69
N LYS A 231 23.03 -38.63 2.55
CA LYS A 231 22.37 -38.95 1.27
C LYS A 231 21.40 -37.85 0.80
#